data_AF-A0A4P0Y644-F1
#
_entry.id   AF-A0A4P0Y644-F1
#
_cell.length_a   1.000
_cell.length_b   1.000
_cell.length_c   1.000
_cell.angle_alpha   90.00
_cell.angle_beta   90.00
_cell.angle_gamma   90.00
#
_symmetry.space_group_name_H-M   'P 1'
#
loop_
_entity.id
_entity.type
_entity.pdbx_description
1 polymer ?
#
loop_
_entity_poly.entity_id
_entity_poly.type
_entity_poly.pdbx_seq_one_letter_code
_entity_poly.pdbx_strand_id
1 'polypeptide(L)'
;MLGRGGNGDTSGAWGGFYLEEYVGYNHRVVLYMDGFDRKDAWLFYTGGTISTPKGDVMTTGSDVRLKKDFTESQEGASRRINALGVCEFNMKGETRRRRGFIAQQAEKVDPIYTFQSGDVEIDGEKINILNVDHTAIIADLVLTVQELTKQVRDLNKQVQTKEY
;
A
#
# COMPACT_ATOMS: atom_id res chain seq x y z
N MET A 1 -0.97 11.80 33.47
CA MET A 1 -0.85 10.53 34.22
C MET A 1 0.50 9.92 33.86
N LEU A 2 1.22 9.32 34.81
CA LEU A 2 2.47 8.60 34.51
C LEU A 2 2.14 7.13 34.26
N GLY A 3 2.63 6.58 33.16
CA GLY A 3 2.52 5.15 32.89
C GLY A 3 3.55 4.33 33.68
N ARG A 4 3.53 3.01 33.49
CA ARG A 4 4.51 2.09 34.09
C ARG A 4 5.54 1.66 33.06
N GLY A 5 6.83 1.76 33.38
CA GLY A 5 7.89 1.26 32.52
C GLY A 5 7.94 -0.27 32.56
N GLY A 6 8.25 -0.90 31.42
CA GLY A 6 8.36 -2.35 31.31
C GLY A 6 9.46 -2.97 32.18
N ASN A 7 10.45 -2.17 32.60
CA ASN A 7 11.55 -2.60 33.47
C ASN A 7 11.35 -2.19 34.95
N GLY A 8 10.11 -1.86 35.34
CA GLY A 8 9.80 -1.36 36.68
C GLY A 8 10.10 0.13 36.88
N ASP A 9 10.32 0.88 35.80
CA ASP A 9 10.56 2.32 35.85
C ASP A 9 9.34 3.08 36.38
N THR A 10 9.60 4.06 37.24
CA THR A 10 8.58 4.89 37.89
C THR A 10 7.88 5.88 36.95
N SER A 11 8.44 6.11 35.76
CA SER A 11 7.92 7.01 34.72
C SER A 11 7.88 6.30 33.37
N GLY A 12 6.82 5.54 33.11
CA GLY A 12 6.58 4.86 31.83
C GLY A 12 5.67 5.62 30.88
N ALA A 13 5.56 5.11 29.66
CA ALA A 13 4.69 5.67 28.63
C ALA A 13 3.21 5.66 29.08
N TRP A 14 2.53 6.79 28.88
CA TRP A 14 1.10 6.91 29.13
C TRP A 14 0.36 6.78 27.78
N GLY A 15 -0.83 6.17 27.80
CA GLY A 15 -1.67 6.06 26.61
C GLY A 15 -3.14 6.28 26.93
N GLY A 16 -3.85 6.88 25.99
CA GLY A 16 -5.26 7.21 26.12
C GLY A 16 -5.94 7.31 24.75
N PHE A 17 -7.22 7.65 24.76
CA PHE A 17 -7.94 7.96 23.54
C PHE A 17 -8.76 9.23 23.69
N TYR A 18 -8.97 9.94 22.59
CA TYR A 18 -9.84 11.10 22.53
C TYR A 18 -10.58 11.16 21.19
N LEU A 19 -11.70 11.88 21.19
CA LEU A 19 -12.46 12.19 19.99
C LEU A 19 -11.99 13.54 19.48
N GLU A 20 -11.73 13.63 18.18
CA GLU A 20 -11.45 14.91 17.52
C GLU A 20 -12.47 15.10 16.39
N GLU A 21 -13.12 16.27 16.38
CA GLU A 21 -14.02 16.69 15.33
C GLU A 21 -13.52 17.99 14.70
N TYR A 22 -13.30 17.96 13.39
CA TYR A 22 -13.29 19.14 12.56
C TYR A 22 -14.73 19.41 12.13
N VAL A 23 -15.38 20.35 12.82
CA VAL A 23 -16.81 20.63 12.68
C VAL A 23 -17.18 20.83 11.21
N GLY A 24 -18.15 20.05 10.73
CA GLY A 24 -18.65 20.09 9.35
C GLY A 24 -17.77 19.40 8.30
N TYR A 25 -16.66 18.77 8.71
CA TYR A 25 -15.73 18.11 7.79
C TYR A 25 -15.47 16.64 8.15
N ASN A 26 -14.97 16.37 9.36
CA ASN A 26 -14.52 15.03 9.73
C ASN A 26 -14.51 14.83 11.25
N HIS A 27 -14.71 13.60 11.72
CA HIS A 27 -14.48 13.23 13.11
C HIS A 27 -13.75 11.88 13.19
N ARG A 28 -12.93 11.70 14.23
CA ARG A 28 -12.13 10.50 14.41
C ARG A 28 -11.92 10.16 15.88
N VAL A 29 -11.68 8.89 16.14
CA VAL A 29 -11.08 8.44 17.41
C VAL A 29 -9.57 8.44 17.24
N VAL A 30 -8.86 9.08 18.16
CA VAL A 30 -7.40 9.02 18.23
C VAL A 30 -7.00 8.15 19.40
N LEU A 31 -6.26 7.07 19.14
CA LEU A 31 -5.57 6.28 20.14
C LEU A 31 -4.14 6.79 20.24
N TYR A 32 -3.76 7.37 21.37
CA TYR A 32 -2.49 8.09 21.54
C TYR A 32 -1.61 7.43 22.60
N MET A 33 -0.31 7.40 22.33
CA MET A 33 0.72 7.00 23.28
C MET A 33 1.83 8.04 23.36
N ASP A 34 2.17 8.43 24.59
CA ASP A 34 3.26 9.35 24.94
C ASP A 34 4.27 8.63 25.81
N GLY A 35 5.39 8.23 25.21
CA GLY A 35 6.56 7.67 25.88
C GLY A 35 7.69 8.70 26.02
N PHE A 36 8.75 8.32 26.73
CA PHE A 36 9.86 9.20 27.11
C PHE A 36 10.41 10.05 25.94
N ASP A 37 10.65 9.46 24.78
CA ASP A 37 11.18 10.11 23.57
C ASP A 37 10.33 9.85 22.31
N ARG A 38 9.19 9.17 22.47
CA ARG A 38 8.41 8.67 21.35
C ARG A 38 6.92 8.87 21.57
N LYS A 39 6.30 9.50 20.58
CA LYS A 39 4.86 9.74 20.51
C LYS A 39 4.31 9.03 19.28
N ASP A 40 3.29 8.21 19.48
CA ASP A 40 2.61 7.48 18.41
C ASP A 40 1.10 7.70 18.52
N ALA A 41 0.42 7.75 17.38
CA ALA A 41 -1.03 7.85 17.31
C ALA A 41 -1.60 6.91 16.25
N TRP A 42 -2.73 6.28 16.56
CA TRP A 42 -3.56 5.53 15.63
C TRP A 42 -4.89 6.24 15.48
N LEU A 43 -5.29 6.48 14.24
CA LEU A 43 -6.46 7.28 13.91
C LEU A 43 -7.53 6.37 13.31
N PHE A 44 -8.72 6.39 13.88
CA PHE A 44 -9.88 5.66 13.38
C PHE A 44 -10.86 6.68 12.82
N TYR A 45 -10.89 6.79 11.50
CA TYR A 45 -11.75 7.75 10.81
C TYR A 45 -13.17 7.20 10.63
N THR A 46 -14.13 8.11 10.61
CA THR A 46 -15.47 7.81 10.11
C THR A 46 -15.42 7.55 8.62
N GLY A 47 -15.70 6.30 8.22
CA GLY A 47 -15.43 5.78 6.88
C GLY A 47 -14.64 4.47 6.89
N GLY A 48 -14.08 4.08 8.04
CA GLY A 48 -13.45 2.77 8.24
C GLY A 48 -11.94 2.72 8.01
N THR A 49 -11.33 3.82 7.54
CA THR A 49 -9.88 3.95 7.44
C THR A 49 -9.25 3.98 8.83
N ILE A 50 -8.27 3.10 9.04
CA ILE A 50 -7.42 3.08 10.23
C ILE A 50 -6.03 3.52 9.81
N SER A 51 -5.55 4.65 10.33
CA SER A 51 -4.21 5.16 10.04
C SER A 51 -3.26 4.86 11.19
N THR A 52 -2.04 4.47 10.88
CA THR A 52 -0.96 4.22 11.84
C THR A 52 0.23 5.14 11.54
N PRO A 53 1.20 5.29 12.45
CA PRO A 53 2.43 6.04 12.15
C PRO A 53 3.24 5.47 10.98
N LYS A 54 2.92 4.25 10.53
CA LYS A 54 3.58 3.56 9.42
C LYS A 54 2.72 3.48 8.15
N GLY A 55 1.53 4.10 8.14
CA GLY A 55 0.58 4.10 7.02
C GLY A 55 -0.77 3.52 7.39
N ASP A 56 -1.68 3.51 6.41
CA ASP A 56 -3.06 3.04 6.57
C ASP A 56 -3.16 1.51 6.56
N VAL A 57 -4.10 1.00 7.36
CA VAL A 57 -4.46 -0.42 7.37
C VAL A 57 -5.35 -0.70 6.17
N MET A 58 -4.89 -1.60 5.30
CA MET A 58 -5.65 -2.00 4.12
C MET A 58 -6.69 -3.06 4.47
N THR A 59 -7.98 -2.74 4.32
CA THR A 59 -9.07 -3.72 4.40
C THR A 59 -9.32 -4.36 3.04
N THR A 60 -9.25 -5.69 2.94
CA THR A 60 -9.19 -6.45 1.68
C THR A 60 -10.51 -7.11 1.25
N GLY A 61 -11.66 -6.46 1.48
CA GLY A 61 -12.96 -6.99 1.07
C GLY A 61 -13.01 -7.25 -0.44
N SER A 62 -13.14 -8.51 -0.86
CA SER A 62 -12.99 -8.94 -2.27
C SER A 62 -14.08 -9.92 -2.73
N ASP A 63 -15.25 -9.88 -2.09
CA ASP A 63 -16.41 -10.72 -2.42
C ASP A 63 -17.05 -10.29 -3.74
N VAL A 64 -17.53 -11.25 -4.55
CA VAL A 64 -18.20 -10.98 -5.84
C VAL A 64 -19.43 -10.09 -5.68
N ARG A 65 -20.13 -10.16 -4.53
CA ARG A 65 -21.31 -9.34 -4.23
C ARG A 65 -20.96 -7.87 -4.00
N LEU A 66 -19.68 -7.56 -3.80
CA LEU A 66 -19.16 -6.20 -3.63
C LEU A 66 -18.60 -5.64 -4.96
N LYS A 67 -18.66 -6.42 -6.04
CA LYS A 67 -18.07 -6.07 -7.35
C LYS A 67 -19.15 -6.15 -8.44
N LYS A 68 -18.96 -5.37 -9.50
CA LYS A 68 -19.83 -5.32 -10.68
C LYS A 68 -18.99 -5.07 -11.93
N ASP A 69 -19.61 -5.21 -13.10
CA ASP A 69 -18.99 -4.87 -14.39
C ASP A 69 -17.69 -5.65 -14.69
N PHE A 70 -17.70 -6.96 -14.46
CA PHE A 70 -16.55 -7.82 -14.70
C PHE A 70 -16.23 -7.92 -16.19
N THR A 71 -14.99 -7.62 -16.55
CA THR A 71 -14.42 -7.88 -17.87
C THR A 71 -13.14 -8.70 -17.72
N GLU A 72 -12.72 -9.35 -18.80
CA GLU A 72 -11.36 -9.91 -18.84
C GLU A 72 -10.32 -8.78 -18.71
N SER A 73 -9.15 -9.13 -18.19
CA SER A 73 -8.03 -8.19 -18.12
C SER A 73 -7.54 -7.85 -19.52
N GLN A 74 -6.99 -6.64 -19.69
CA GLN A 74 -6.39 -6.23 -20.97
C GLN A 74 -5.15 -7.06 -21.28
N GLU A 75 -5.01 -7.46 -22.55
CA GLU A 75 -3.80 -8.12 -23.04
C GLU A 75 -2.53 -7.29 -22.78
N GLY A 76 -1.38 -7.96 -22.78
CA GLY A 76 -0.08 -7.30 -22.64
C GLY A 76 0.37 -7.08 -21.20
N ALA A 77 -0.10 -7.91 -20.26
CA ALA A 77 0.38 -7.90 -18.88
C ALA A 77 1.91 -8.03 -18.81
N SER A 78 2.50 -8.95 -19.58
CA SER A 78 3.96 -9.09 -19.70
C SER A 78 4.66 -7.78 -20.12
N ARG A 79 4.08 -7.04 -21.08
CA ARG A 79 4.63 -5.75 -21.54
C ARG A 79 4.57 -4.71 -20.41
N ARG A 80 3.45 -4.62 -19.69
CA ARG A 80 3.29 -3.69 -18.56
C ARG A 80 4.27 -4.03 -17.43
N ILE A 81 4.36 -5.30 -17.03
CA ILE A 81 5.29 -5.74 -15.98
C ILE A 81 6.74 -5.46 -16.36
N ASN A 82 7.14 -5.73 -17.60
CA ASN A 82 8.51 -5.46 -18.07
C ASN A 82 8.86 -3.97 -18.15
N ALA A 83 7.85 -3.09 -18.25
CA ALA A 83 8.04 -1.64 -18.26
C ALA A 83 8.13 -1.03 -16.85
N LEU A 84 7.82 -1.79 -15.78
CA LEU A 84 7.89 -1.29 -14.41
C LEU A 84 9.34 -1.10 -13.96
N GLY A 85 9.66 0.11 -13.53
CA GLY A 85 10.92 0.44 -12.87
C GLY A 85 10.91 0.05 -11.39
N VAL A 86 11.56 -1.05 -11.03
CA VAL A 86 11.82 -1.40 -9.62
C VAL A 86 12.97 -0.55 -9.11
N CYS A 87 12.79 0.10 -7.97
CA CYS A 87 13.83 0.91 -7.35
C CYS A 87 13.99 0.59 -5.85
N GLU A 88 15.10 1.03 -5.30
CA GLU A 88 15.36 0.96 -3.87
C GLU A 88 15.55 2.36 -3.28
N PHE A 89 14.86 2.65 -2.19
CA PHE A 89 14.79 3.98 -1.61
C PHE A 89 14.71 3.93 -0.08
N ASN A 90 15.00 5.07 0.55
CA ASN A 90 14.63 5.35 1.92
C ASN A 90 13.44 6.29 1.91
N MET A 91 12.55 6.17 2.90
CA MET A 91 11.63 7.26 3.18
C MET A 91 12.40 8.43 3.79
N LYS A 92 11.95 9.67 3.53
CA LYS A 92 12.50 10.85 4.21
C LYS A 92 12.38 10.64 5.73
N GLY A 93 13.46 10.85 6.47
CA GLY A 93 13.48 10.66 7.93
C GLY A 93 13.66 9.21 8.41
N GLU A 94 13.79 8.23 7.51
CA GLU A 94 14.02 6.83 7.88
C GLU A 94 15.39 6.31 7.42
N THR A 95 15.98 5.43 8.22
CA THR A 95 17.23 4.71 7.88
C THR A 95 16.98 3.39 7.15
N ARG A 96 15.74 2.89 7.19
CA ARG A 96 15.36 1.60 6.60
C ARG A 96 15.38 1.69 5.07
N ARG A 97 16.22 0.86 4.44
CA ARG A 97 16.16 0.60 3.00
C ARG A 97 14.91 -0.19 2.63
N ARG A 98 14.23 0.25 1.57
CA ARG A 98 13.05 -0.38 1.00
C ARG A 98 13.26 -0.62 -0.49
N ARG A 99 12.56 -1.60 -1.04
CA ARG A 99 12.45 -1.86 -2.47
C ARG A 99 10.99 -1.78 -2.87
N GLY A 100 10.71 -1.12 -3.99
CA GLY A 100 9.34 -0.93 -4.46
C GLY A 100 9.30 -0.14 -5.76
N PHE A 101 8.26 0.68 -5.89
CA PHE A 101 7.98 1.45 -7.10
C PHE A 101 7.79 2.92 -6.74
N ILE A 102 8.16 3.81 -7.67
CA ILE A 102 7.74 5.21 -7.62
C ILE A 102 6.37 5.31 -8.29
N ALA A 103 5.37 5.83 -7.60
CA ALA A 103 3.99 5.88 -8.10
C ALA A 103 3.89 6.56 -9.48
N GLN A 104 4.59 7.68 -9.68
CA GLN A 104 4.60 8.41 -10.96
C GLN A 104 5.25 7.63 -12.11
N GLN A 105 6.12 6.66 -11.82
CA GLN A 105 6.67 5.77 -12.84
C GLN A 105 5.67 4.66 -13.16
N ALA A 106 5.00 4.10 -12.14
CA ALA A 106 3.97 3.07 -12.32
C ALA A 106 2.77 3.61 -13.11
N GLU A 107 2.29 4.82 -12.82
CA GLU A 107 1.18 5.47 -13.53
C GLU A 107 1.44 5.65 -15.03
N LYS A 108 2.69 5.95 -15.41
CA LYS A 108 3.09 6.06 -16.83
C LYS A 108 3.04 4.72 -17.56
N VAL A 109 3.19 3.61 -16.85
CA VAL A 109 3.08 2.27 -17.42
C VAL A 109 1.62 1.89 -17.58
N ASP A 110 0.85 2.05 -16.51
CA ASP A 110 -0.60 1.85 -16.50
C ASP A 110 -1.23 2.67 -15.36
N PRO A 111 -2.25 3.50 -15.64
CA PRO A 111 -2.91 4.30 -14.61
C PRO A 111 -3.62 3.46 -13.53
N ILE A 112 -3.96 2.19 -13.79
CA ILE A 112 -4.57 1.30 -12.78
C ILE A 112 -3.55 0.90 -11.70
N TYR A 113 -2.24 1.06 -11.95
CA TYR A 113 -1.21 0.81 -10.96
C TYR A 113 -1.09 1.90 -9.89
N THR A 114 -1.89 2.95 -9.98
CA THR A 114 -1.91 4.01 -8.98
C THR A 114 -3.32 4.40 -8.58
N PHE A 115 -3.43 4.97 -7.38
CA PHE A 115 -4.67 5.59 -6.91
C PHE A 115 -4.35 6.76 -5.99
N GLN A 116 -5.28 7.71 -5.93
CA GLN A 116 -5.20 8.89 -5.09
C GLN A 116 -5.90 8.65 -3.76
N SER A 117 -5.23 8.91 -2.64
CA SER A 117 -5.79 8.71 -1.29
C SER A 117 -6.24 10.01 -0.61
N GLY A 118 -6.22 11.14 -1.34
CA GLY A 118 -6.63 12.46 -0.84
C GLY A 118 -5.47 13.44 -0.66
N ASP A 119 -5.80 14.65 -0.22
CA ASP A 119 -4.86 15.76 -0.07
C ASP A 119 -4.09 15.67 1.26
N VAL A 120 -2.77 15.81 1.18
CA VAL A 120 -1.87 15.90 2.33
C VAL A 120 -1.01 17.14 2.20
N GLU A 121 -0.76 17.82 3.32
CA GLU A 121 0.14 18.96 3.36
C GLU A 121 1.58 18.48 3.50
N ILE A 122 2.43 18.78 2.51
CA ILE A 122 3.87 18.50 2.52
C ILE A 122 4.58 19.81 2.21
N ASP A 123 5.52 20.21 3.07
CA ASP A 123 6.30 21.45 2.94
C ASP A 123 5.43 22.73 2.77
N GLY A 124 4.22 22.73 3.36
CA GLY A 124 3.26 23.85 3.30
C GLY A 124 2.36 23.86 2.06
N GLU A 125 2.50 22.87 1.18
CA GLU A 125 1.65 22.70 -0.01
C GLU A 125 0.69 21.52 0.16
N LYS A 126 -0.58 21.70 -0.22
CA LYS A 126 -1.54 20.59 -0.32
C LYS A 126 -1.28 19.82 -1.60
N ILE A 127 -0.84 18.57 -1.45
CA ILE A 127 -0.54 17.66 -2.55
C ILE A 127 -1.46 16.45 -2.42
N ASN A 128 -2.09 16.05 -3.54
CA ASN A 128 -2.80 14.79 -3.59
C ASN A 128 -1.79 13.63 -3.67
N ILE A 129 -1.76 12.76 -2.67
CA ILE A 129 -0.79 11.67 -2.63
C ILE A 129 -1.19 10.59 -3.63
N LEU A 130 -0.29 10.34 -4.58
CA LEU A 130 -0.37 9.21 -5.49
C LEU A 130 0.26 7.97 -4.85
N ASN A 131 -0.54 6.93 -4.68
CA ASN A 131 -0.14 5.64 -4.11
C ASN A 131 0.00 4.60 -5.22
N VAL A 132 0.76 3.55 -4.95
CA VAL A 132 0.85 2.37 -5.82
C VAL A 132 -0.25 1.37 -5.47
N ASP A 133 -1.05 0.94 -6.44
CA ASP A 133 -1.92 -0.21 -6.31
C ASP A 133 -1.11 -1.49 -6.55
N HIS A 134 -0.62 -2.07 -5.46
CA HIS A 134 0.10 -3.33 -5.51
C HIS A 134 -0.78 -4.50 -5.95
N THR A 135 -2.09 -4.46 -5.72
CA THR A 135 -3.00 -5.54 -6.12
C THR A 135 -3.11 -5.61 -7.64
N ALA A 136 -3.22 -4.45 -8.31
CA ALA A 136 -3.20 -4.36 -9.76
C ALA A 136 -1.90 -4.92 -10.36
N ILE A 137 -0.74 -4.52 -9.82
CA ILE A 137 0.56 -5.03 -10.27
C ILE A 137 0.67 -6.55 -10.05
N ILE A 138 0.19 -7.05 -8.91
CA ILE A 138 0.19 -8.50 -8.61
C ILE A 138 -0.70 -9.27 -9.59
N ALA A 139 -1.87 -8.72 -9.97
CA ALA A 139 -2.75 -9.36 -10.94
C ALA A 139 -2.07 -9.52 -12.31
N ASP A 140 -1.39 -8.49 -12.80
CA ASP A 140 -0.63 -8.56 -14.05
C ASP A 140 0.60 -9.45 -13.95
N LEU A 141 1.24 -9.51 -12.79
CA LEU A 141 2.32 -10.47 -12.54
C LEU A 141 1.79 -11.91 -12.63
N VAL A 142 0.60 -12.20 -12.09
CA VAL A 142 -0.05 -13.52 -12.21
C VAL A 142 -0.33 -13.85 -13.68
N LEU A 143 -0.88 -12.91 -14.46
CA LEU A 143 -1.12 -13.11 -15.90
C LEU A 143 0.19 -13.37 -16.65
N THR A 144 1.24 -12.61 -16.35
CA THR A 144 2.58 -12.79 -16.92
C THR A 144 3.13 -14.19 -16.62
N VAL A 145 3.00 -14.68 -15.39
CA VAL A 145 3.43 -16.04 -15.01
C VAL A 145 2.60 -17.12 -15.72
N GLN A 146 1.30 -16.90 -15.90
CA GLN A 146 0.43 -17.83 -16.66
C GLN A 146 0.84 -17.88 -18.14
N GLU A 147 1.10 -16.73 -18.76
CA GLU A 147 1.61 -16.61 -20.13
C GLU A 147 2.96 -17.33 -20.28
N LEU A 148 3.92 -17.07 -19.39
CA LEU A 148 5.23 -17.72 -19.39
C LEU A 148 5.11 -19.24 -19.20
N THR A 149 4.25 -19.70 -18.29
CA THR A 149 4.00 -21.13 -18.06
C THR A 149 3.46 -21.81 -19.33
N LYS A 150 2.55 -21.14 -20.05
CA LYS A 150 2.03 -21.63 -21.33
C LYS A 150 3.15 -21.71 -22.38
N GLN A 151 3.93 -20.66 -22.54
CA GLN A 151 5.05 -20.62 -23.49
C GLN A 151 6.08 -21.72 -23.22
N VAL A 152 6.45 -21.94 -21.95
CA VAL A 152 7.38 -23.02 -21.57
C VAL A 152 6.82 -24.40 -21.93
N ARG A 153 5.53 -24.65 -21.65
CA ARG A 153 4.88 -25.92 -22.02
C ARG A 153 4.86 -26.14 -23.53
N ASP A 154 4.53 -25.11 -24.29
CA ASP A 154 4.45 -25.20 -25.75
C ASP A 154 5.85 -25.37 -26.37
N LEU A 155 6.86 -24.68 -25.85
CA LEU A 155 8.24 -24.84 -26.29
C LEU A 155 8.78 -26.24 -25.97
N ASN A 156 8.51 -26.78 -24.78
CA ASN A 156 8.91 -28.14 -24.42
C ASN A 156 8.30 -29.19 -25.37
N LYS A 157 7.05 -29.03 -25.78
CA LYS A 157 6.42 -29.91 -26.79
C LYS A 157 7.11 -29.84 -28.15
N GLN A 158 7.52 -28.65 -28.57
CA GLN A 158 8.23 -28.45 -29.84
C GLN A 158 9.65 -29.04 -29.81
N VAL A 159 10.35 -28.92 -28.69
CA VAL A 159 11.68 -29.53 -28.53
C VAL A 159 11.55 -31.05 -28.56
N GLN A 160 10.58 -31.63 -27.86
CA GLN A 160 10.34 -33.08 -27.86
C GLN A 160 9.96 -33.65 -29.22
N THR A 161 9.26 -32.88 -30.06
CA THR A 161 8.93 -33.31 -31.45
C THR A 161 10.11 -33.16 -32.42
N LYS A 162 11.16 -32.42 -32.08
CA LYS A 162 12.36 -32.24 -32.93
C LYS A 162 13.51 -33.20 -32.61
N GLU A 163 13.45 -33.91 -31.48
CA GLU A 163 14.45 -34.93 -31.11
C GLU A 163 14.16 -36.33 -31.71
N TYR A 164 13.18 -36.44 -32.62
CA TYR A 164 12.86 -37.62 -33.43
C TYR A 164 12.92 -37.25 -34.93
#